data_AF-A0A379W7C3-F1
#
_entry.id   AF-A0A379W7C3-F1
#
_cell.length_a   1.000
_cell.length_b   1.000
_cell.length_c   1.000
_cell.angle_alpha   90.00
_cell.angle_beta   90.00
_cell.angle_gamma   90.00
#
_symmetry.space_group_name_H-M   'P 1'
#
loop_
_entity.id
_entity.type
_entity.pdbx_description
1 polymer ?
#
loop_
_entity_poly.entity_id
_entity_poly.type
_entity_poly.pdbx_seq_one_letter_code
_entity_poly.pdbx_strand_id
1 'polypeptide(L)'
;MKLYIANTTKTAPRFRLAQTGDGRLVYHPINAGSQAVVIDGTRAEIDLIIQQHADYGLIDATKIDQNRIYIGLCYSIDKPVRRKLSKRPCGITTVT
;
A
#
# COMPACT_ATOMS: atom_id res chain seq x y z
N MET A 1 1.32 -7.66 12.81
CA MET A 1 2.07 -7.64 11.52
C MET A 1 1.62 -6.41 10.77
N LYS A 2 2.52 -5.69 10.11
CA LYS A 2 2.19 -4.41 9.49
C LYS A 2 2.00 -4.54 7.97
N LEU A 3 0.88 -4.04 7.46
CA LEU A 3 0.66 -3.91 6.02
C LEU A 3 1.05 -2.50 5.56
N TYR A 4 2.06 -2.43 4.71
CA TYR A 4 2.50 -1.20 4.06
C TYR A 4 1.88 -1.11 2.68
N ILE A 5 1.24 0.01 2.37
CA ILE A 5 0.73 0.29 1.02
C ILE A 5 1.42 1.55 0.51
N ALA A 6 1.99 1.46 -0.69
CA ALA A 6 2.62 2.57 -1.38
C ALA A 6 1.80 2.99 -2.60
N ASN A 7 1.68 4.29 -2.77
CA ASN A 7 1.06 4.90 -3.94
C ASN A 7 2.16 5.47 -4.84
N THR A 8 2.38 4.84 -5.99
CA THR A 8 3.32 5.32 -7.00
C THR A 8 2.64 6.07 -8.16
N THR A 9 1.33 6.30 -8.06
CA THR A 9 0.57 7.07 -9.04
C THR A 9 0.83 8.58 -8.93
N LYS A 10 0.40 9.34 -9.95
CA LYS A 10 0.49 10.80 -9.97
C LYS A 10 -0.63 11.49 -9.19
N THR A 11 -1.66 10.75 -8.80
CA THR A 11 -2.82 11.25 -8.07
C THR A 11 -2.79 10.72 -6.64
N ALA A 12 -3.52 11.36 -5.73
CA ALA A 12 -3.74 10.85 -4.39
C ALA A 12 -5.13 10.18 -4.33
N PRO A 13 -5.33 8.99 -4.92
CA PRO A 13 -6.59 8.29 -4.75
C PRO A 13 -6.77 7.94 -3.27
N ARG A 14 -7.99 8.11 -2.78
CA ARG A 14 -8.38 7.64 -1.45
C ARG A 14 -8.38 6.11 -1.46
N PHE A 15 -7.42 5.49 -0.75
CA PHE A 15 -7.42 4.05 -0.56
C PHE A 15 -8.50 3.68 0.46
N ARG A 16 -9.40 2.77 0.09
CA ARG A 16 -10.61 2.42 0.85
C ARG A 16 -10.46 1.03 1.46
N LEU A 17 -10.21 0.93 2.76
CA LEU A 17 -10.31 -0.37 3.42
C LEU A 17 -11.68 -0.56 4.05
N ALA A 18 -12.25 -1.75 3.89
CA ALA A 18 -13.18 -2.25 4.88
C ALA A 18 -12.35 -2.85 6.02
N GLN A 19 -12.45 -2.27 7.23
CA GLN A 19 -11.88 -2.95 8.40
C GLN A 19 -12.69 -4.22 8.65
N THR A 20 -11.99 -5.33 8.73
CA THR A 20 -12.60 -6.63 9.02
C THR A 20 -12.95 -6.66 10.50
N GLY A 21 -14.25 -6.69 10.81
CA GLY A 21 -14.76 -6.73 12.17
C GLY A 21 -16.07 -5.95 12.34
N ASP A 22 -16.08 -4.68 11.90
CA ASP A 22 -17.19 -3.75 12.16
C ASP A 22 -17.94 -3.31 10.89
N GLY A 23 -17.49 -3.74 9.70
CA GLY A 23 -18.02 -3.28 8.41
C GLY A 23 -17.71 -1.81 8.10
N ARG A 24 -16.93 -1.15 8.97
CA ARG A 24 -16.59 0.27 8.87
C ARG A 24 -15.54 0.49 7.79
N LEU A 25 -15.89 1.32 6.80
CA LEU A 25 -14.98 1.74 5.75
C LEU A 25 -14.01 2.79 6.30
N VAL A 26 -12.74 2.42 6.46
CA VAL A 26 -11.67 3.35 6.85
C VAL A 26 -10.95 3.83 5.60
N TYR A 27 -10.96 5.14 5.41
CA TYR A 27 -10.27 5.79 4.32
C TYR A 27 -8.85 6.14 4.78
N HIS A 28 -7.85 5.51 4.18
CA HIS A 28 -6.45 5.89 4.39
C HIS A 28 -5.99 6.79 3.24
N PRO A 29 -5.78 8.10 3.47
CA PRO A 29 -5.19 8.96 2.46
C PRO A 29 -3.73 8.57 2.25
N ILE A 30 -3.39 8.07 1.06
CA ILE A 30 -2.01 7.77 0.68
C ILE A 30 -1.61 8.77 -0.41
N ASN A 31 -0.83 9.77 -0.02
CA ASN A 31 -0.34 10.79 -0.95
C ASN A 31 0.44 10.16 -2.10
N ALA A 32 0.45 10.86 -3.24
CA ALA A 32 1.24 10.45 -4.41
C ALA A 32 2.73 10.37 -4.04
N GLY A 33 3.37 9.22 -4.30
CA GLY A 33 4.75 8.99 -3.89
C GLY A 33 4.92 8.88 -2.38
N SER A 34 3.92 8.36 -1.66
CA SER A 34 4.03 8.07 -0.23
C SER A 34 3.60 6.65 0.06
N GLN A 35 4.00 6.14 1.23
CA GLN A 35 3.50 4.89 1.76
C GLN A 35 2.88 5.12 3.13
N ALA A 36 1.90 4.31 3.47
CA ALA A 36 1.24 4.33 4.78
C ALA A 36 1.16 2.92 5.35
N VAL A 37 1.23 2.83 6.68
CA VAL A 37 0.82 1.63 7.41
C VAL A 37 -0.69 1.66 7.50
N VAL A 38 -1.31 0.63 6.95
CA VAL A 38 -2.75 0.55 6.77
C VAL A 38 -3.42 -0.22 7.90
N ILE A 39 -2.77 -1.30 8.36
CA ILE A 39 -3.21 -2.08 9.50
C ILE A 39 -1.99 -2.68 10.20
N ASP A 40 -2.06 -2.78 11.52
CA ASP A 40 -1.22 -3.66 12.31
C ASP A 40 -2.12 -4.75 12.91
N GLY A 41 -2.08 -5.94 12.32
CA GLY A 41 -3.03 -7.00 12.61
C GLY A 41 -2.47 -8.39 12.37
N THR A 42 -3.36 -9.37 12.38
CA THR A 42 -3.05 -10.77 12.09
C THR A 42 -2.86 -11.00 10.60
N ARG A 43 -2.24 -12.13 10.26
CA ARG A 43 -2.02 -12.51 8.86
C ARG A 43 -3.34 -12.67 8.09
N ALA A 44 -4.36 -13.25 8.73
CA ALA A 44 -5.66 -13.49 8.12
C ALA A 44 -6.37 -12.19 7.72
N GLU A 45 -6.34 -11.17 8.58
CA GLU A 45 -6.91 -9.85 8.29
C GLU A 45 -6.18 -9.16 7.14
N ILE A 46 -4.85 -9.25 7.12
CA ILE A 46 -4.02 -8.69 6.05
C ILE A 46 -4.34 -9.37 4.71
N ASP A 47 -4.41 -10.70 4.68
CA ASP A 47 -4.68 -11.45 3.45
C ASP A 47 -6.10 -11.15 2.91
N LEU A 48 -7.09 -10.97 3.79
CA LEU A 48 -8.45 -10.57 3.38
C LEU A 48 -8.47 -9.18 2.73
N ILE A 49 -7.75 -8.22 3.32
CA ILE A 49 -7.61 -6.86 2.76
C ILE A 49 -6.94 -6.91 1.38
N ILE A 50 -5.87 -7.70 1.25
CA ILE A 50 -5.14 -7.87 -0.01
C ILE A 50 -6.09 -8.46 -1.07
N GLN A 51 -6.85 -9.51 -0.73
CA GLN A 51 -7.81 -10.12 -1.62
C GLN A 51 -8.89 -9.13 -2.08
N GLN A 52 -9.46 -8.34 -1.16
CA GLN A 52 -10.45 -7.32 -1.49
C GLN A 52 -9.94 -6.27 -2.49
N HIS A 53 -8.64 -6.01 -2.50
CA HIS A 53 -8.01 -5.00 -3.35
C HIS A 53 -7.29 -5.57 -4.58
N ALA A 54 -7.13 -6.88 -4.66
CA ALA A 54 -6.47 -7.55 -5.78
C ALA A 54 -7.17 -7.21 -7.10
N ASP A 55 -8.52 -7.23 -7.12
CA ASP A 55 -9.34 -6.89 -8.28
C ASP A 55 -9.22 -5.42 -8.71
N TYR A 56 -8.83 -4.53 -7.80
CA TYR A 56 -8.59 -3.12 -8.06
C TYR A 56 -7.14 -2.80 -8.48
N GLY A 57 -6.31 -3.83 -8.69
CA GLY A 57 -4.92 -3.69 -9.14
C GLY A 57 -3.92 -3.44 -8.03
N LEU A 58 -4.20 -3.88 -6.79
CA LEU A 58 -3.22 -3.90 -5.72
C LEU A 58 -2.21 -5.04 -5.95
N ILE A 59 -0.94 -4.70 -6.18
CA ILE A 59 0.12 -5.66 -6.52
C ILE A 59 1.16 -5.77 -5.41
N ASP A 60 1.66 -6.98 -5.19
CA ASP A 60 2.79 -7.23 -4.28
C ASP A 60 4.06 -6.53 -4.79
N ALA A 61 4.70 -5.73 -3.95
CA ALA A 61 5.93 -5.01 -4.29
C ALA A 61 7.08 -5.94 -4.73
N THR A 62 7.06 -7.21 -4.33
CA THR A 62 8.05 -8.23 -4.76
C THR A 62 7.83 -8.72 -6.19
N LYS A 63 6.59 -8.64 -6.70
CA LYS A 63 6.24 -9.04 -8.07
C LYS A 63 6.52 -7.95 -9.11
N ILE A 64 6.83 -6.75 -8.66
CA ILE A 64 7.11 -5.61 -9.53
C ILE A 64 8.58 -5.67 -9.95
N ASP A 65 8.81 -5.51 -11.26
CA ASP A 65 10.14 -5.33 -11.80
C ASP A 65 10.75 -4.02 -11.25
N GLN A 66 11.71 -4.16 -10.34
CA GLN A 66 12.38 -3.02 -9.67
C GLN A 66 13.22 -2.17 -10.62
N ASN A 67 13.51 -2.67 -11.83
CA ASN A 67 14.24 -1.93 -12.85
C ASN A 67 13.30 -1.09 -13.73
N ARG A 68 11.99 -1.27 -13.60
CA ARG A 68 10.98 -0.50 -14.33
C ARG A 68 10.22 0.41 -13.39
N ILE A 69 9.73 1.52 -13.94
CA ILE A 69 8.87 2.43 -13.20
C ILE A 69 7.48 1.81 -13.17
N TYR A 70 7.02 1.46 -11.97
CA TYR A 70 5.65 1.01 -11.76
C TYR A 70 4.78 2.19 -11.34
N ILE A 71 3.62 2.31 -11.98
CA ILE A 71 2.63 3.35 -11.69
C ILE A 71 1.35 2.64 -11.23
N GLY A 72 1.08 2.66 -9.94
CA GLY A 72 -0.07 1.98 -9.36
C GLY A 72 -0.04 1.98 -7.84
N LEU A 73 -0.91 1.16 -7.25
CA LEU A 73 -0.85 0.83 -5.83
C LEU A 73 -0.07 -0.48 -5.68
N CYS A 74 0.81 -0.52 -4.69
CA CYS A 74 1.50 -1.74 -4.32
C CYS A 74 1.60 -1.90 -2.82
N TYR A 75 1.77 -3.14 -2.36
CA TYR A 75 1.86 -3.45 -0.94
C TYR A 75 3.09 -4.26 -0.59
N SER A 76 3.49 -4.19 0.68
CA SER A 76 4.52 -5.03 1.29
C SER A 76 4.09 -5.36 2.71
N ILE A 77 4.37 -6.57 3.14
CA ILE A 77 4.03 -7.06 4.47
C ILE A 77 5.30 -7.03 5.31
N ASP A 78 5.17 -6.56 6.56
CA ASP A 78 6.23 -6.49 7.58
C ASP A 78 7.33 -5.45 7.28
N LYS A 79 7.62 -5.20 6.00
CA LYS A 79 8.67 -4.30 5.55
C LYS A 79 8.11 -3.14 4.73
N PRO A 80 8.69 -1.93 4.84
CA PRO A 80 8.34 -0.81 3.98
C PRO A 80 8.68 -1.09 2.50
N VAL A 81 7.90 -0.49 1.60
CA VAL A 81 8.12 -0.58 0.15
C VAL A 81 9.41 0.16 -0.24
N ARG A 82 10.25 -0.47 -1.08
CA ARG A 82 11.55 0.09 -1.48
C ARG A 82 11.41 1.30 -2.39
N ARG A 83 12.25 2.32 -2.14
CA ARG A 83 12.21 3.64 -2.80
C ARG A 83 12.49 3.64 -4.31
N LYS A 84 13.12 2.59 -4.85
CA LYS A 84 13.50 2.50 -6.28
C LYS A 84 12.30 2.30 -7.23
N LEU A 85 11.13 1.93 -6.70
CA LEU A 85 9.94 1.60 -7.51
C LEU A 85 9.27 2.84 -8.14
N SER A 86 9.58 4.07 -7.69
CA SER A 86 8.92 5.30 -8.12
C SER A 86 9.87 6.33 -8.72
N LYS A 87 9.49 6.95 -9.85
CA LYS A 87 10.23 8.02 -10.55
C LYS A 87 10.25 9.35 -9.77
N ARG A 88 9.35 9.51 -8.79
CA ARG A 88 9.46 10.54 -7.76
C ARG A 88 10.12 9.91 -6.55
N PRO A 89 11.04 10.61 -5.87
CA PRO A 89 11.49 10.16 -4.56
C PRO A 89 10.25 9.97 -3.72
N CYS A 90 9.87 8.73 -3.39
CA CYS A 90 8.92 8.55 -2.32
C CYS A 90 9.57 9.27 -1.14
N GLY A 91 9.01 10.40 -0.74
CA GLY A 91 9.43 11.13 0.45
C GLY A 91 9.03 10.27 1.63
N ILE A 92 9.69 9.12 1.80
CA ILE A 92 9.62 8.27 2.98
C ILE A 92 10.37 9.07 4.04
N THR A 93 9.79 10.19 4.44
CA THR A 93 10.08 10.78 5.73
C THR A 93 9.44 9.80 6.68
N THR A 94 10.25 8.91 7.24
CA THR A 94 9.90 8.17 8.44
C THR A 94 9.37 9.22 9.41
N VAL A 95 8.07 9.25 9.63
CA VAL A 95 7.52 10.05 10.72
C VAL A 95 7.93 9.25 11.96
N THR A 96 9.02 9.69 12.57
CA THR A 96 9.54 9.20 13.86
C THR A 96 8.49 9.38 14.94
#